data_AF-M3WSQ2-F1
#
_entry.id   AF-M3WSQ2-F1
#
_cell.length_a   1.000
_cell.length_b   1.000
_cell.length_c   1.000
_cell.angle_alpha   90.00
_cell.angle_beta   90.00
_cell.angle_gamma   90.00
#
_symmetry.space_group_name_H-M   'P 1'
#
loop_
_entity.id
_entity.type
_entity.pdbx_description
1 polymer ?
#
loop_
_entity_poly.entity_id
_entity_poly.type
_entity_poly.pdbx_seq_one_letter_code
_entity_poly.pdbx_strand_id
1 'polypeptide(L)'
;MLPWTALSLALSLRLALARSGAERGPPASAPQGDLLFLLDSSASVSHYEFSRVREFLGQLVAPLPLGPGALRASLVHVGSRPYIEFPFGQHSSGAAVQDAIRAAAQRMGDTNTGLALAYAKEQLFAEVAGARPGVPKVLVWVTDGGSSDPVGPPMQELKDLGVTVFIVSTGRGNLLELSAAASAPAEDHLHFVDVDDLHIIARELRGSILDAMQPQQLRASEVTSSSFRLAWPPLLTADSGYYVLELAPSAEPGNVRRQQLPGNATGWAWVSLDPDTDYDVELVPESNVHLVRPQYLRVRTLPEEAGPERIVISHARPRSLRVSWAPALGPAAVLGYHVQFGPLLGGAAQRVEVPAGRNSTTLQGLAPGTAYLVTVTAAFRSGRERALSAKACTPDGERSRAPRPQPPGAGGREP
;
A
#
# COMPACT_ATOMS: atom_id res chain seq x y z
N MET A 1 15.74 63.06 36.54
CA MET A 1 16.69 62.46 35.58
C MET A 1 15.98 61.29 34.90
N LEU A 2 15.83 61.35 33.58
CA LEU A 2 15.41 60.25 32.68
C LEU A 2 16.42 59.07 32.75
N PRO A 3 16.21 57.87 32.14
CA PRO A 3 15.04 57.29 31.46
C PRO A 3 14.81 55.76 31.70
N TRP A 4 13.78 55.21 31.04
CA TRP A 4 13.62 53.86 30.46
C TRP A 4 14.49 52.68 30.95
N THR A 5 13.82 51.58 31.33
CA THR A 5 13.96 50.23 30.71
C THR A 5 13.02 49.23 31.40
N ALA A 6 11.77 49.16 30.94
CA ALA A 6 10.85 48.07 31.26
C ALA A 6 10.42 47.41 29.95
N LEU A 7 11.35 46.74 29.29
CA LEU A 7 11.06 45.79 28.21
C LEU A 7 12.27 44.89 27.95
N SER A 8 12.57 43.96 28.86
CA SER A 8 13.46 42.80 28.61
C SER A 8 13.27 41.76 29.71
N LEU A 9 12.08 41.18 29.80
CA LEU A 9 11.88 39.90 30.50
C LEU A 9 10.65 39.17 29.95
N ALA A 10 10.61 39.01 28.63
CA ALA A 10 9.67 38.13 27.93
C ALA A 10 10.36 37.49 26.72
N LEU A 11 11.59 37.01 26.88
CA LEU A 11 12.26 36.19 25.86
C LEU A 11 13.33 35.26 26.46
N SER A 12 12.93 34.45 27.43
CA SER A 12 13.73 33.29 27.85
C SER A 12 12.86 32.16 28.43
N LEU A 13 11.62 32.05 27.96
CA LEU A 13 10.75 30.90 28.25
C LEU A 13 9.94 30.48 27.00
N ARG A 14 10.61 30.28 25.86
CA ARG A 14 10.03 29.62 24.66
C ARG A 14 10.94 28.62 23.97
N LEU A 15 12.01 28.17 24.62
CA LEU A 15 12.87 27.08 24.10
C LEU A 15 13.20 26.07 25.21
N ALA A 16 12.19 25.45 25.81
CA ALA A 16 12.39 24.25 26.66
C ALA A 16 11.12 23.38 26.83
N LEU A 17 10.15 23.45 25.91
CA LEU A 17 9.04 22.47 25.81
C LEU A 17 8.81 22.12 24.33
N ALA A 18 9.89 21.73 23.67
CA ALA A 18 9.85 21.13 22.34
C ALA A 18 10.72 19.88 22.33
N ARG A 19 10.57 19.02 23.34
CA ARG A 19 11.19 17.68 23.42
C ARG A 19 10.41 16.78 24.39
N SER A 20 9.12 16.60 24.13
CA SER A 20 8.38 15.41 24.61
C SER A 20 7.07 15.17 23.86
N GLY A 21 6.89 15.77 22.68
CA GLY A 21 5.99 15.22 21.68
C GLY A 21 6.68 14.02 21.03
N ALA A 22 6.77 12.91 21.76
CA ALA A 22 6.81 11.62 21.08
C ALA A 22 5.54 11.61 20.22
N GLU A 23 5.69 11.81 18.92
CA GLU A 23 4.68 11.44 17.95
C GLU A 23 4.32 10.00 18.31
N ARG A 24 3.18 9.82 18.99
CA ARG A 24 2.48 8.55 18.91
C ARG A 24 2.34 8.35 17.42
N GLY A 25 3.02 7.34 16.89
CA GLY A 25 2.81 6.89 15.53
C GLY A 25 1.30 6.76 15.26
N PRO A 26 0.89 6.70 13.98
CA PRO A 26 -0.53 6.54 13.64
C PRO A 26 -1.15 5.48 14.56
N PRO A 27 -2.34 5.73 15.13
CA PRO A 27 -2.94 4.79 16.08
C PRO A 27 -2.88 3.41 15.46
N ALA A 28 -2.33 2.43 16.20
CA ALA A 28 -2.29 1.05 15.76
C ALA A 28 -3.70 0.72 15.29
N SER A 29 -3.85 0.51 13.99
CA SER A 29 -5.14 0.17 13.39
C SER A 29 -5.64 -1.07 14.11
N ALA A 30 -6.82 -0.98 14.72
CA ALA A 30 -7.42 -2.11 15.40
C ALA A 30 -7.44 -3.33 14.46
N PRO A 31 -7.23 -4.56 14.99
CA PRO A 31 -7.17 -5.75 14.17
C PRO A 31 -8.45 -5.88 13.34
N GLN A 32 -8.27 -6.24 12.07
CA GLN A 32 -9.34 -6.41 11.09
C GLN A 32 -9.12 -7.75 10.40
N GLY A 33 -10.15 -8.57 10.35
CA GLY A 33 -10.04 -9.89 9.76
C GLY A 33 -11.32 -10.70 9.88
N ASP A 34 -11.39 -11.76 9.09
CA ASP A 34 -12.52 -12.69 9.07
C ASP A 34 -12.09 -14.00 9.76
N LEU A 35 -12.73 -14.30 10.89
CA LEU A 35 -12.46 -15.44 11.77
C LEU A 35 -13.51 -16.54 11.58
N LEU A 36 -13.13 -17.66 10.98
CA LEU A 36 -13.99 -18.83 10.86
C LEU A 36 -13.65 -19.85 11.95
N PHE A 37 -14.65 -20.27 12.72
CA PHE A 37 -14.57 -21.45 13.55
C PHE A 37 -15.13 -22.65 12.81
N LEU A 38 -14.33 -23.71 12.72
CA LEU A 38 -14.74 -25.00 12.20
C LEU A 38 -14.80 -25.98 13.39
N LEU A 39 -16.01 -26.30 13.82
CA LEU A 39 -16.28 -27.03 15.05
C LEU A 39 -16.70 -28.46 14.74
N ASP A 40 -15.97 -29.44 15.25
CA ASP A 40 -16.39 -30.83 15.18
C ASP A 40 -17.63 -31.08 16.05
N SER A 41 -18.71 -31.52 15.42
CA SER A 41 -19.98 -31.84 16.06
C SER A 41 -20.44 -33.26 15.75
N SER A 42 -19.53 -34.08 15.22
CA SER A 42 -19.78 -35.46 14.80
C SER A 42 -20.12 -36.38 15.98
N ALA A 43 -20.47 -37.62 15.67
CA ALA A 43 -20.83 -38.63 16.67
C ALA A 43 -19.64 -39.19 17.47
N SER A 44 -18.39 -38.96 17.04
CA SER A 44 -17.21 -39.37 17.82
C SER A 44 -16.99 -38.47 19.04
N VAL A 45 -17.36 -37.19 18.93
CA VAL A 45 -17.29 -36.21 20.02
C VAL A 45 -18.40 -36.52 21.03
N SER A 46 -18.05 -36.71 22.31
CA SER A 46 -19.07 -36.87 23.35
C SER A 46 -19.81 -35.56 23.63
N HIS A 47 -21.03 -35.64 24.18
CA HIS A 47 -21.78 -34.45 24.57
C HIS A 47 -21.02 -33.58 25.58
N TYR A 48 -20.22 -34.21 26.45
CA TYR A 48 -19.38 -33.53 27.42
C TYR A 48 -18.27 -32.74 26.70
N GLU A 49 -17.53 -33.38 25.80
CA GLU A 49 -16.47 -32.72 25.04
C GLU A 49 -17.02 -31.56 24.21
N PHE A 50 -18.14 -31.77 23.51
CA PHE A 50 -18.78 -30.70 22.75
C PHE A 50 -19.15 -29.50 23.64
N SER A 51 -19.70 -29.76 24.84
CA SER A 51 -20.05 -28.69 25.78
C SER A 51 -18.81 -27.91 26.25
N ARG A 52 -17.69 -28.60 26.52
CA ARG A 52 -16.42 -27.96 26.92
C ARG A 52 -15.81 -27.14 25.80
N VAL A 53 -15.78 -27.67 24.58
CA VAL A 53 -15.30 -26.95 23.39
C VAL A 53 -16.14 -25.70 23.13
N ARG A 54 -17.47 -25.81 23.24
CA ARG A 54 -18.39 -24.67 23.10
C ARG A 54 -18.11 -23.58 24.14
N GLU A 55 -17.87 -23.95 25.39
CA GLU A 55 -17.49 -23.01 26.45
C GLU A 55 -16.15 -22.33 26.13
N PHE A 56 -15.15 -23.12 25.73
CA PHE A 56 -13.82 -22.64 25.33
C PHE A 56 -13.91 -21.62 24.18
N LEU A 57 -14.63 -21.92 23.10
CA LEU A 57 -14.82 -21.00 21.98
C LEU A 57 -15.51 -19.70 22.44
N GLY A 58 -16.51 -19.81 23.32
CA GLY A 58 -17.15 -18.65 23.94
C GLY A 58 -16.19 -17.77 24.75
N GLN A 59 -15.27 -18.38 25.51
CA GLN A 59 -14.22 -17.66 26.24
C GLN A 59 -13.16 -17.05 25.32
N LEU A 60 -12.87 -17.70 24.20
CA LEU A 60 -11.91 -17.24 23.21
C LEU A 60 -12.41 -15.95 22.52
N VAL A 61 -13.68 -15.93 22.09
CA VAL A 61 -14.26 -14.81 21.33
C VAL A 61 -14.67 -13.60 22.17
N ALA A 62 -14.99 -13.80 23.45
CA ALA A 62 -15.57 -12.75 24.29
C ALA A 62 -14.76 -11.42 24.31
N PRO A 63 -13.42 -11.42 24.43
CA PRO A 63 -12.62 -10.19 24.41
C PRO A 63 -12.17 -9.75 23.01
N LEU A 64 -12.54 -10.47 21.94
CA LEU A 64 -12.15 -10.09 20.58
C LEU A 64 -12.93 -8.83 20.14
N PRO A 65 -12.29 -7.88 19.42
CA PRO A 65 -12.95 -6.69 18.90
C PRO A 65 -13.80 -7.03 17.67
N LEU A 66 -14.91 -7.74 17.90
CA LEU A 66 -15.88 -8.14 16.88
C LEU A 66 -16.88 -7.01 16.62
N GLY A 67 -17.02 -6.61 15.36
CA GLY A 67 -17.99 -5.60 14.96
C GLY A 67 -17.71 -4.95 13.60
N PRO A 68 -18.56 -4.00 13.17
CA PRO A 68 -18.38 -3.29 11.91
C PRO A 68 -17.03 -2.56 11.87
N GLY A 69 -16.24 -2.78 10.82
CA GLY A 69 -14.91 -2.16 10.68
C GLY A 69 -13.80 -2.80 11.53
N ALA A 70 -14.07 -3.89 12.23
CA ALA A 70 -13.10 -4.63 13.06
C ALA A 70 -13.06 -6.12 12.64
N LEU A 71 -13.11 -7.06 13.59
CA LEU A 71 -13.20 -8.48 13.30
C LEU A 71 -14.63 -8.92 12.96
N ARG A 72 -14.76 -9.94 12.11
CA ARG A 72 -16.02 -10.66 11.88
C ARG A 72 -15.82 -12.13 12.21
N ALA A 73 -16.84 -12.77 12.76
CA ALA A 73 -16.80 -14.20 13.07
C ALA A 73 -17.88 -14.97 12.30
N SER A 74 -17.58 -16.23 12.01
CA SER A 74 -18.49 -17.24 11.46
C SER A 74 -18.24 -18.57 12.18
N LEU A 75 -19.24 -19.42 12.30
CA LEU A 75 -19.11 -20.77 12.87
C LEU A 75 -19.79 -21.80 11.97
N VAL A 76 -19.05 -22.85 11.63
CA VAL A 76 -19.54 -24.02 10.88
C VAL A 76 -19.26 -25.29 11.66
N HIS A 77 -20.25 -26.18 11.66
CA HIS A 77 -20.14 -27.51 12.22
C HIS A 77 -19.67 -28.51 11.18
N VAL A 78 -18.71 -29.36 11.56
CA VAL A 78 -18.36 -30.61 10.87
C VAL A 78 -19.34 -31.70 11.29
N GLY A 79 -19.76 -32.49 10.33
CA GLY A 79 -20.76 -33.56 10.45
C GLY A 79 -20.85 -34.34 9.14
N SER A 80 -21.89 -35.14 8.92
CA SER A 80 -22.13 -35.78 7.61
C SER A 80 -22.30 -34.74 6.47
N ARG A 81 -22.85 -33.56 6.80
CA ARG A 81 -22.90 -32.38 5.92
C ARG A 81 -22.54 -31.14 6.75
N PRO A 82 -21.80 -30.17 6.18
CA PRO A 82 -21.49 -28.93 6.88
C PRO A 82 -22.77 -28.16 7.21
N TYR A 83 -22.84 -27.63 8.43
CA TYR A 83 -23.95 -26.80 8.90
C TYR A 83 -23.43 -25.46 9.44
N ILE A 84 -23.91 -24.36 8.87
CA ILE A 84 -23.57 -23.02 9.35
C ILE A 84 -24.41 -22.71 10.59
N GLU A 85 -23.77 -22.48 11.73
CA GLU A 85 -24.45 -21.94 12.92
C GLU A 85 -24.78 -20.45 12.70
N PHE A 86 -23.79 -19.69 12.23
CA PHE A 86 -23.96 -18.32 11.78
C PHE A 86 -22.89 -17.95 10.74
N PRO A 87 -23.25 -17.24 9.66
CA PRO A 87 -22.31 -16.73 8.67
C PRO A 87 -21.64 -15.43 9.14
N PHE A 88 -20.63 -14.98 8.40
CA PHE A 88 -20.02 -13.68 8.61
C PHE A 88 -21.04 -12.54 8.55
N GLY A 89 -20.91 -11.57 9.45
CA GLY A 89 -21.75 -10.36 9.46
C GLY A 89 -23.12 -10.52 10.12
N GLN A 90 -23.55 -11.73 10.50
CA GLN A 90 -24.79 -11.93 11.26
C GLN A 90 -24.75 -11.28 12.65
N HIS A 91 -23.60 -11.34 13.31
CA HIS A 91 -23.40 -10.78 14.65
C HIS A 91 -22.39 -9.61 14.61
N SER A 92 -22.72 -8.52 15.32
CA SER A 92 -21.96 -7.27 15.32
C SER A 92 -21.24 -6.97 16.63
N SER A 93 -21.24 -7.90 17.59
CA SER A 93 -20.54 -7.77 18.87
C SER A 93 -20.02 -9.12 19.38
N GLY A 94 -18.93 -9.09 20.16
CA GLY A 94 -18.36 -10.30 20.77
C GLY A 94 -19.33 -11.02 21.71
N ALA A 95 -20.17 -10.28 22.45
CA ALA A 95 -21.21 -10.85 23.30
C ALA A 95 -22.26 -11.63 22.50
N ALA A 96 -22.74 -11.09 21.37
CA ALA A 96 -23.71 -11.78 20.52
C ALA A 96 -23.13 -13.05 19.90
N VAL A 97 -21.86 -13.02 19.47
CA VAL A 97 -21.15 -14.22 18.99
C VAL A 97 -20.98 -15.24 20.11
N GLN A 98 -20.61 -14.80 21.31
CA GLN A 98 -20.46 -15.68 22.48
C GLN A 98 -21.79 -16.37 22.82
N ASP A 99 -22.90 -15.65 22.82
CA ASP A 99 -24.22 -16.20 23.11
C ASP A 99 -24.67 -17.19 22.02
N ALA A 100 -24.42 -16.88 20.74
CA ALA A 100 -24.68 -17.78 19.62
C ALA A 100 -23.87 -19.09 19.74
N ILE A 101 -22.57 -18.98 20.04
CA ILE A 101 -21.72 -20.16 20.31
C ILE A 101 -22.28 -20.95 21.48
N ARG A 102 -22.63 -20.32 22.60
CA ARG A 102 -23.16 -21.01 23.80
C ARG A 102 -24.49 -21.73 23.51
N ALA A 103 -25.30 -21.21 22.59
CA ALA A 103 -26.57 -21.81 22.18
C ALA A 103 -26.41 -22.96 21.16
N ALA A 104 -25.26 -23.05 20.46
CA ALA A 104 -25.02 -24.05 19.43
C ALA A 104 -25.22 -25.47 19.97
N ALA A 105 -25.87 -26.31 19.18
CA ALA A 105 -26.17 -27.70 19.53
C ALA A 105 -25.34 -28.68 18.70
N GLN A 106 -24.90 -29.77 19.32
CA GLN A 106 -24.19 -30.85 18.63
C GLN A 106 -25.11 -31.48 17.58
N ARG A 107 -24.59 -31.74 16.39
CA ARG A 107 -25.41 -32.19 15.26
C ARG A 107 -25.35 -33.69 15.01
N MET A 108 -24.33 -34.37 15.54
CA MET A 108 -24.04 -35.78 15.32
C MET A 108 -23.80 -36.10 13.84
N GLY A 109 -23.52 -37.37 13.55
CA GLY A 109 -23.23 -37.86 12.20
C GLY A 109 -21.76 -38.18 11.98
N ASP A 110 -21.37 -38.31 10.72
CA ASP A 110 -20.00 -38.62 10.32
C ASP A 110 -19.06 -37.41 10.50
N THR A 111 -17.76 -37.60 10.30
CA THR A 111 -16.75 -36.56 10.47
C THR A 111 -16.19 -36.15 9.10
N ASN A 112 -17.03 -35.57 8.22
CA ASN A 112 -16.59 -35.15 6.88
C ASN A 112 -15.94 -33.75 6.91
N THR A 113 -14.70 -33.67 7.41
CA THR A 113 -13.96 -32.42 7.55
C THR A 113 -13.53 -31.84 6.20
N GLY A 114 -13.10 -32.67 5.26
CA GLY A 114 -12.68 -32.24 3.92
C GLY A 114 -13.80 -31.49 3.20
N LEU A 115 -15.01 -32.03 3.25
CA LEU A 115 -16.22 -31.41 2.72
C LEU A 115 -16.52 -30.07 3.40
N ALA A 116 -16.36 -29.97 4.72
CA ALA A 116 -16.58 -28.73 5.45
C ALA A 116 -15.55 -27.65 5.11
N LEU A 117 -14.29 -28.02 4.87
CA LEU A 117 -13.23 -27.11 4.41
C LEU A 117 -13.47 -26.61 2.99
N ALA A 118 -13.88 -27.49 2.08
CA ALA A 118 -14.26 -27.09 0.72
C ALA A 118 -15.45 -26.11 0.76
N TYR A 119 -16.45 -26.39 1.60
CA TYR A 119 -17.58 -25.51 1.81
C TYR A 119 -17.16 -24.14 2.38
N ALA A 120 -16.26 -24.12 3.37
CA ALA A 120 -15.73 -22.88 3.94
C ALA A 120 -15.05 -22.00 2.88
N LYS A 121 -14.25 -22.60 1.99
CA LYS A 121 -13.59 -21.91 0.89
C LYS A 121 -14.62 -21.25 -0.04
N GLU A 122 -15.61 -22.02 -0.50
CA GLU A 122 -16.53 -21.60 -1.55
C GLU A 122 -17.66 -20.69 -1.05
N GLN A 123 -18.11 -20.88 0.18
CA GLN A 123 -19.34 -20.29 0.69
C GLN A 123 -19.14 -19.33 1.86
N LEU A 124 -17.94 -19.25 2.45
CA LEU A 124 -17.69 -18.35 3.58
C LEU A 124 -16.53 -17.41 3.33
N PHE A 125 -15.41 -17.91 2.79
CA PHE A 125 -14.28 -17.05 2.39
C PHE A 125 -14.43 -16.44 1.00
N ALA A 126 -15.52 -16.73 0.29
CA ALA A 126 -15.87 -16.07 -0.95
C ALA A 126 -16.42 -14.66 -0.71
N GLU A 127 -15.99 -13.68 -1.51
CA GLU A 127 -16.44 -12.28 -1.39
C GLU A 127 -17.96 -12.14 -1.54
N VAL A 128 -18.56 -12.94 -2.43
CA VAL A 128 -20.01 -12.99 -2.65
C VAL A 128 -20.80 -13.45 -1.42
N ALA A 129 -20.14 -14.13 -0.49
CA ALA A 129 -20.71 -14.58 0.78
C ALA A 129 -20.42 -13.63 1.95
N GLY A 130 -19.80 -12.47 1.69
CA GLY A 130 -19.56 -11.42 2.67
C GLY A 130 -18.17 -11.42 3.31
N ALA A 131 -17.26 -12.30 2.87
CA ALA A 131 -15.84 -12.19 3.18
C ALA A 131 -15.27 -10.90 2.61
N ARG A 132 -14.42 -10.22 3.38
CA ARG A 132 -13.85 -8.95 2.95
C ARG A 132 -12.61 -9.19 2.08
N PRO A 133 -12.50 -8.51 0.92
CA PRO A 133 -11.26 -8.52 0.15
C PRO A 133 -10.14 -7.81 0.93
N GLY A 134 -8.91 -8.32 0.81
CA GLY A 134 -7.72 -7.67 1.37
C GLY A 134 -7.58 -7.66 2.90
N VAL A 135 -8.50 -8.28 3.65
CA VAL A 135 -8.33 -8.48 5.10
C VAL A 135 -7.78 -9.88 5.41
N PRO A 136 -6.99 -10.03 6.49
CA PRO A 136 -6.60 -11.33 7.03
C PRO A 136 -7.78 -12.29 7.22
N LYS A 137 -7.57 -13.55 6.85
CA LYS A 137 -8.51 -14.65 7.05
C LYS A 137 -7.88 -15.68 7.97
N VAL A 138 -8.62 -16.09 8.99
CA VAL A 138 -8.16 -17.09 9.96
C VAL A 138 -9.22 -18.16 10.10
N LEU A 139 -8.76 -19.41 10.14
CA LEU A 139 -9.55 -20.59 10.45
C LEU A 139 -9.07 -21.14 11.79
N VAL A 140 -9.99 -21.36 12.73
CA VAL A 140 -9.76 -22.11 13.96
C VAL A 140 -10.56 -23.40 13.88
N TRP A 141 -9.88 -24.51 13.68
CA TRP A 141 -10.46 -25.84 13.59
C TRP A 141 -10.33 -26.56 14.94
N VAL A 142 -11.46 -26.96 15.54
CA VAL A 142 -11.48 -27.74 16.77
C VAL A 142 -12.06 -29.12 16.49
N THR A 143 -11.31 -30.19 16.80
CA THR A 143 -11.70 -31.58 16.53
C THR A 143 -11.19 -32.54 17.60
N ASP A 144 -11.86 -33.67 17.77
CA ASP A 144 -11.39 -34.79 18.60
C ASP A 144 -10.47 -35.76 17.81
N GLY A 145 -10.41 -35.67 16.48
CA GLY A 145 -9.53 -36.53 15.68
C GLY A 145 -9.82 -36.63 14.19
N GLY A 146 -9.89 -37.88 13.70
CA GLY A 146 -9.77 -38.23 12.28
C GLY A 146 -11.00 -37.90 11.43
N SER A 147 -10.76 -37.55 10.17
CA SER A 147 -11.80 -37.30 9.18
C SER A 147 -12.22 -38.57 8.45
N SER A 148 -13.47 -38.64 8.01
CA SER A 148 -14.02 -39.71 7.16
C SER A 148 -13.72 -39.49 5.66
N ASP A 149 -13.25 -38.29 5.30
CA ASP A 149 -12.90 -37.88 3.95
C ASP A 149 -11.52 -37.15 3.91
N PRO A 150 -10.89 -37.01 2.73
CA PRO A 150 -9.57 -36.39 2.63
C PRO A 150 -9.55 -34.91 3.02
N VAL A 151 -8.72 -34.55 4.00
CA VAL A 151 -8.53 -33.17 4.49
C VAL A 151 -7.49 -32.39 3.70
N GLY A 152 -6.43 -33.07 3.24
CA GLY A 152 -5.24 -32.43 2.66
C GLY A 152 -5.53 -31.46 1.50
N PRO A 153 -6.19 -31.90 0.40
CA PRO A 153 -6.44 -31.03 -0.75
C PRO A 153 -7.26 -29.76 -0.42
N PRO A 154 -8.46 -29.82 0.20
CA PRO A 154 -9.22 -28.60 0.50
C PRO A 154 -8.52 -27.71 1.54
N MET A 155 -7.72 -28.28 2.45
CA MET A 155 -6.91 -27.48 3.37
C MET A 155 -5.79 -26.73 2.64
N GLN A 156 -5.14 -27.36 1.66
CA GLN A 156 -4.12 -26.70 0.86
C GLN A 156 -4.69 -25.52 0.08
N GLU A 157 -5.87 -25.68 -0.51
CA GLU A 157 -6.55 -24.59 -1.22
C GLU A 157 -6.88 -23.39 -0.31
N LEU A 158 -7.26 -23.64 0.95
CA LEU A 158 -7.46 -22.56 1.93
C LEU A 158 -6.15 -21.84 2.28
N LYS A 159 -5.06 -22.60 2.47
CA LYS A 159 -3.73 -22.03 2.72
C LYS A 159 -3.24 -21.20 1.53
N ASP A 160 -3.49 -21.66 0.31
CA ASP A 160 -3.15 -20.94 -0.94
C ASP A 160 -3.94 -19.63 -1.08
N LEU A 161 -5.14 -19.53 -0.49
CA LEU A 161 -5.90 -18.27 -0.36
C LEU A 161 -5.37 -17.34 0.74
N GLY A 162 -4.29 -17.72 1.43
CA GLY A 162 -3.68 -16.94 2.50
C GLY A 162 -4.45 -17.01 3.82
N VAL A 163 -5.26 -18.05 4.03
CA VAL A 163 -5.93 -18.32 5.31
C VAL A 163 -4.91 -18.88 6.30
N THR A 164 -4.80 -18.26 7.47
CA THR A 164 -4.01 -18.79 8.60
C THR A 164 -4.84 -19.81 9.36
N VAL A 165 -4.31 -21.02 9.57
CA VAL A 165 -5.04 -22.16 10.12
C VAL A 165 -4.49 -22.51 11.50
N PHE A 166 -5.31 -22.35 12.52
CA PHE A 166 -5.10 -22.86 13.88
C PHE A 166 -5.92 -24.13 14.08
N ILE A 167 -5.35 -25.12 14.75
CA ILE A 167 -5.97 -26.40 15.06
C ILE A 167 -5.88 -26.65 16.57
N VAL A 168 -7.01 -26.97 17.18
CA VAL A 168 -7.11 -27.44 18.55
C VAL A 168 -7.63 -28.88 18.52
N SER A 169 -6.76 -29.84 18.82
CA SER A 169 -7.11 -31.25 18.89
C SER A 169 -7.35 -31.65 20.34
N THR A 170 -8.56 -32.09 20.66
CA THR A 170 -8.92 -32.57 22.01
C THR A 170 -8.76 -34.08 22.21
N GLY A 171 -8.54 -34.83 21.12
CA GLY A 171 -8.38 -36.28 21.17
C GLY A 171 -7.16 -36.78 20.42
N ARG A 172 -7.24 -38.03 19.92
CA ARG A 172 -6.13 -38.75 19.29
C ARG A 172 -6.01 -38.44 17.80
N GLY A 173 -5.99 -37.16 17.45
CA GLY A 173 -5.73 -36.71 16.09
C GLY A 173 -4.37 -37.21 15.57
N ASN A 174 -4.28 -37.49 14.28
CA ASN A 174 -3.02 -37.88 13.66
C ASN A 174 -2.08 -36.67 13.57
N LEU A 175 -1.03 -36.67 14.39
CA LEU A 175 -0.05 -35.59 14.46
C LEU A 175 0.50 -35.18 13.09
N LEU A 176 0.78 -36.14 12.21
CA LEU A 176 1.35 -35.84 10.89
C LEU A 176 0.34 -35.12 9.99
N GLU A 177 -0.92 -35.56 10.00
CA GLU A 177 -1.99 -34.94 9.21
C GLU A 177 -2.33 -33.54 9.72
N LEU A 178 -2.49 -33.40 11.04
CA LEU A 178 -2.83 -32.11 11.66
C LEU A 178 -1.66 -31.12 11.56
N SER A 179 -0.41 -31.57 11.69
CA SER A 179 0.77 -30.73 11.49
C SER A 179 0.88 -30.23 10.06
N ALA A 180 0.54 -31.06 9.07
CA ALA A 180 0.50 -30.64 7.67
C ALA A 180 -0.70 -29.71 7.36
N ALA A 181 -1.80 -29.83 8.11
CA ALA A 181 -2.99 -29.01 7.95
C ALA A 181 -2.86 -27.62 8.58
N ALA A 182 -2.22 -27.51 9.75
CA ALA A 182 -1.97 -26.25 10.43
C ALA A 182 -1.05 -25.34 9.61
N SER A 183 -1.14 -24.02 9.83
CA SER A 183 -0.15 -23.09 9.31
C SER A 183 1.20 -23.29 10.00
N ALA A 184 2.29 -23.07 9.26
CA ALA A 184 3.62 -23.07 9.85
C ALA A 184 3.82 -21.82 10.73
N PRO A 185 4.69 -21.87 11.77
CA PRO A 185 5.22 -23.10 12.36
C PRO A 185 4.11 -23.83 13.13
N ALA A 186 4.16 -25.16 13.13
CA ALA A 186 3.10 -25.97 13.71
C ALA A 186 3.00 -25.80 15.23
N GLU A 187 4.10 -25.52 15.94
CA GLU A 187 4.06 -25.27 17.39
C GLU A 187 3.15 -24.11 17.81
N ASP A 188 3.01 -23.09 16.96
CA ASP A 188 2.20 -21.89 17.24
C ASP A 188 0.72 -22.06 16.82
N HIS A 189 0.45 -23.06 15.98
CA HIS A 189 -0.84 -23.22 15.31
C HIS A 189 -1.52 -24.56 15.57
N LEU A 190 -0.84 -25.53 16.17
CA LEU A 190 -1.38 -26.84 16.49
C LEU A 190 -1.26 -27.11 17.99
N HIS A 191 -2.40 -27.20 18.65
CA HIS A 191 -2.47 -27.47 20.08
C HIS A 191 -3.15 -28.82 20.33
N PHE A 192 -2.44 -29.72 20.99
CA PHE A 192 -3.01 -30.93 21.59
C PHE A 192 -3.27 -30.66 23.06
N VAL A 193 -4.53 -30.67 23.46
CA VAL A 193 -4.94 -30.31 24.81
C VAL A 193 -6.08 -31.23 25.24
N ASP A 194 -6.05 -31.71 26.47
CA ASP A 194 -7.22 -32.40 27.02
C ASP A 194 -8.44 -31.45 27.02
N VAL A 195 -9.63 -32.00 26.82
CA VAL A 195 -10.86 -31.21 26.77
C VAL A 195 -11.12 -30.42 28.06
N ASP A 196 -10.64 -30.92 29.20
CA ASP A 196 -10.74 -30.23 30.49
C ASP A 196 -9.72 -29.08 30.64
N ASP A 197 -8.62 -29.14 29.89
CA ASP A 197 -7.49 -28.21 29.96
C ASP A 197 -7.50 -27.14 28.86
N LEU A 198 -8.53 -27.10 28.01
CA LEU A 198 -8.70 -26.09 26.94
C LEU A 198 -8.53 -24.64 27.43
N HIS A 199 -8.90 -24.36 28.67
CA HIS A 199 -8.77 -23.04 29.29
C HIS A 199 -7.31 -22.54 29.36
N ILE A 200 -6.33 -23.44 29.40
CA ILE A 200 -4.89 -23.13 29.50
C ILE A 200 -4.41 -22.39 28.24
N ILE A 201 -4.84 -22.85 27.06
CA ILE A 201 -4.39 -22.29 25.77
C ILE A 201 -5.19 -21.07 25.32
N ALA A 202 -6.34 -20.78 25.94
CA ALA A 202 -7.26 -19.74 25.47
C ALA A 202 -6.63 -18.34 25.38
N ARG A 203 -5.70 -18.02 26.29
CA ARG A 203 -5.01 -16.71 26.27
C ARG A 203 -3.98 -16.63 25.16
N GLU A 204 -3.17 -17.67 25.01
CA GLU A 204 -2.11 -17.76 24.01
C GLU A 204 -2.69 -17.82 22.60
N LEU A 205 -3.61 -18.75 22.35
CA LEU A 205 -4.29 -18.90 21.05
C LEU A 205 -4.96 -17.60 20.62
N ARG A 206 -5.60 -16.87 21.54
CA ARG A 206 -6.17 -15.56 21.25
C ARG A 206 -5.12 -14.53 20.83
N GLY A 207 -3.96 -14.52 21.49
CA GLY A 207 -2.84 -13.65 21.10
C GLY A 207 -2.42 -13.94 19.66
N SER A 208 -2.16 -15.20 19.35
CA SER A 208 -1.77 -15.64 18.01
C SER A 208 -2.83 -15.34 16.95
N ILE A 209 -4.13 -15.51 17.26
CA ILE A 209 -5.23 -15.14 16.36
C ILE A 209 -5.24 -13.63 16.09
N LEU A 210 -5.07 -12.80 17.13
CA LEU A 210 -5.07 -11.34 16.97
C LEU A 210 -3.85 -10.86 16.18
N ASP A 211 -2.70 -11.47 16.40
CA ASP A 211 -1.47 -11.18 15.65
C ASP A 211 -1.62 -11.57 14.18
N ALA A 212 -2.23 -12.73 13.89
CA ALA A 212 -2.57 -13.16 12.53
C ALA A 212 -3.59 -12.22 11.84
N MET A 213 -4.38 -11.46 12.60
CA MET A 213 -5.38 -10.50 12.12
C MET A 213 -4.92 -9.03 12.19
N GLN A 214 -3.64 -8.77 12.43
CA GLN A 214 -3.10 -7.43 12.27
C GLN A 214 -3.18 -7.03 10.79
N PRO A 215 -3.69 -5.82 10.48
CA PRO A 215 -3.76 -5.34 9.11
C PRO A 215 -2.36 -5.16 8.54
N GLN A 216 -2.26 -5.21 7.20
CA GLN A 216 -1.01 -4.99 6.50
C GLN A 216 -0.40 -3.62 6.83
N GLN A 217 0.83 -3.65 7.33
CA GLN A 217 1.56 -2.49 7.85
C GLN A 217 2.65 -2.01 6.89
N LEU A 218 2.99 -2.82 5.87
CA LEU A 218 3.86 -2.46 4.75
C LEU A 218 3.17 -1.42 3.88
N ARG A 219 3.83 -0.27 3.69
CA ARG A 219 3.32 0.86 2.92
C ARG A 219 4.36 1.36 1.94
N ALA A 220 3.90 1.81 0.78
CA ALA A 220 4.71 2.54 -0.18
C ALA A 220 4.44 4.04 -0.08
N SER A 221 5.50 4.81 -0.31
CA SER A 221 5.53 6.27 -0.31
C SER A 221 6.55 6.75 -1.35
N GLU A 222 6.56 8.04 -1.65
CA GLU A 222 7.53 8.64 -2.58
C GLU A 222 7.60 7.89 -3.94
N VAL A 223 6.44 7.48 -4.47
CA VAL A 223 6.38 6.73 -5.73
C VAL A 223 6.70 7.66 -6.90
N THR A 224 7.68 7.25 -7.71
CA THR A 224 8.16 7.95 -8.91
C THR A 224 8.04 7.03 -10.13
N SER A 225 8.52 7.49 -11.28
CA SER A 225 8.55 6.67 -12.50
C SER A 225 9.59 5.54 -12.50
N SER A 226 10.50 5.51 -11.52
CA SER A 226 11.58 4.51 -11.49
C SER A 226 12.01 4.10 -10.08
N SER A 227 11.26 4.52 -9.06
CA SER A 227 11.56 4.21 -7.66
C SER A 227 10.35 4.43 -6.75
N PHE A 228 10.34 3.75 -5.61
CA PHE A 228 9.43 4.03 -4.50
C PHE A 228 10.09 3.62 -3.16
N ARG A 229 9.61 4.22 -2.07
CA ARG A 229 10.05 3.91 -0.70
C ARG A 229 9.02 3.08 0.03
N LEU A 230 9.48 1.96 0.58
CA LEU A 230 8.74 1.09 1.49
C LEU A 230 9.02 1.48 2.95
N ALA A 231 7.99 1.37 3.78
CA ALA A 231 8.07 1.53 5.23
C ALA A 231 7.17 0.52 5.92
N TRP A 232 7.62 0.00 7.06
CA TRP A 232 6.88 -0.91 7.94
C TRP A 232 7.29 -0.65 9.40
N PRO A 233 6.43 -0.96 10.38
CA PRO A 233 6.78 -0.84 11.79
C PRO A 233 7.85 -1.88 12.17
N PRO A 234 8.57 -1.69 13.29
CA PRO A 234 9.56 -2.67 13.74
C PRO A 234 8.85 -3.96 14.19
N LEU A 235 8.85 -4.96 13.31
CA LEU A 235 8.33 -6.30 13.61
C LEU A 235 9.39 -7.19 14.28
N LEU A 236 10.66 -6.89 14.01
CA LEU A 236 11.83 -7.57 14.54
C LEU A 236 12.74 -6.56 15.25
N THR A 237 13.72 -7.08 15.97
CA THR A 237 14.86 -6.38 16.57
C THR A 237 16.14 -6.83 15.88
N ALA A 238 17.27 -6.16 16.17
CA ALA A 238 18.55 -6.53 15.56
C ALA A 238 18.99 -7.97 15.88
N ASP A 239 18.58 -8.49 17.03
CA ASP A 239 18.97 -9.83 17.52
C ASP A 239 17.89 -10.89 17.25
N SER A 240 16.69 -10.49 16.83
CA SER A 240 15.54 -11.38 16.66
C SER A 240 15.29 -11.83 15.22
N GLY A 241 16.19 -11.53 14.28
CA GLY A 241 16.07 -11.96 12.88
C GLY A 241 16.49 -10.94 11.82
N TYR A 242 16.02 -11.15 10.60
CA TYR A 242 16.23 -10.28 9.44
C TYR A 242 14.98 -10.21 8.56
N TYR A 243 14.90 -9.24 7.66
CA TYR A 243 13.85 -9.18 6.64
C TYR A 243 14.39 -9.59 5.28
N VAL A 244 13.55 -10.22 4.49
CA VAL A 244 13.74 -10.45 3.05
C VAL A 244 12.66 -9.67 2.32
N LEU A 245 13.06 -8.76 1.45
CA LEU A 245 12.19 -8.08 0.51
C LEU A 245 12.33 -8.71 -0.86
N GLU A 246 11.22 -9.10 -1.45
CA GLU A 246 11.13 -9.55 -2.84
C GLU A 246 10.26 -8.58 -3.63
N LEU A 247 10.68 -8.29 -4.86
CA LEU A 247 10.03 -7.37 -5.78
C LEU A 247 9.98 -8.01 -7.16
N ALA A 248 8.79 -8.16 -7.73
CA ALA A 248 8.64 -8.64 -9.11
C ALA A 248 7.63 -7.78 -9.88
N PRO A 249 7.86 -7.50 -11.18
CA PRO A 249 6.81 -6.96 -12.03
C PRO A 249 5.62 -7.93 -12.07
N SER A 250 4.40 -7.46 -11.85
CA SER A 250 3.21 -8.32 -11.81
C SER A 250 2.95 -9.08 -13.12
N ALA A 251 3.42 -8.53 -14.25
CA ALA A 251 3.33 -9.18 -15.57
C ALA A 251 4.41 -10.27 -15.77
N GLU A 252 5.53 -10.19 -15.05
CA GLU A 252 6.68 -11.07 -15.17
C GLU A 252 7.14 -11.55 -13.78
N PRO A 253 6.34 -12.39 -13.10
CA PRO A 253 6.63 -12.82 -11.72
C PRO A 253 7.95 -13.60 -11.57
N GLY A 254 8.55 -14.07 -12.67
CA GLY A 254 9.87 -14.70 -12.66
C GLY A 254 11.05 -13.73 -12.53
N ASN A 255 10.84 -12.42 -12.76
CA ASN A 255 11.89 -11.41 -12.67
C ASN A 255 11.94 -10.81 -11.26
N VAL A 256 12.27 -11.66 -10.28
CA VAL A 256 12.29 -11.30 -8.85
C VAL A 256 13.62 -10.64 -8.49
N ARG A 257 13.54 -9.46 -7.88
CA ARG A 257 14.65 -8.80 -7.19
C ARG A 257 14.52 -9.04 -5.69
N ARG A 258 15.56 -9.56 -5.06
CA ARG A 258 15.59 -9.89 -3.64
C ARG A 258 16.59 -9.03 -2.87
N GLN A 259 16.20 -8.54 -1.70
CA GLN A 259 17.06 -7.79 -0.79
C GLN A 259 16.91 -8.31 0.64
N GLN A 260 18.02 -8.51 1.34
CA GLN A 260 18.02 -8.84 2.76
C GLN A 260 18.37 -7.60 3.62
N LEU A 261 17.68 -7.42 4.74
CA LEU A 261 17.82 -6.28 5.65
C LEU A 261 17.90 -6.77 7.11
N PRO A 262 18.62 -6.06 8.00
CA PRO A 262 18.66 -6.42 9.41
C PRO A 262 17.28 -6.28 10.08
N GLY A 263 17.02 -7.03 11.15
CA GLY A 263 15.71 -7.04 11.83
C GLY A 263 15.28 -5.70 12.44
N ASN A 264 16.22 -4.77 12.68
CA ASN A 264 15.89 -3.41 13.12
C ASN A 264 15.54 -2.44 11.97
N ALA A 265 15.55 -2.90 10.71
CA ALA A 265 15.15 -2.06 9.58
C ALA A 265 13.64 -1.81 9.57
N THR A 266 13.24 -0.58 9.26
CA THR A 266 11.83 -0.15 9.19
C THR A 266 11.47 0.46 7.83
N GLY A 267 12.34 0.29 6.83
CA GLY A 267 12.11 0.81 5.49
C GLY A 267 13.21 0.47 4.49
N TRP A 268 12.87 0.59 3.21
CA TRP A 268 13.73 0.33 2.06
C TRP A 268 13.32 1.17 0.87
N ALA A 269 14.21 1.42 -0.09
CA ALA A 269 13.85 2.10 -1.33
C ALA A 269 14.31 1.29 -2.54
N TRP A 270 13.36 0.93 -3.39
CA TRP A 270 13.65 0.31 -4.67
C TRP A 270 13.91 1.39 -5.71
N VAL A 271 14.96 1.23 -6.51
CA VAL A 271 15.39 2.15 -7.56
C VAL A 271 15.61 1.40 -8.88
N SER A 272 15.73 2.14 -9.98
CA SER A 272 15.93 1.57 -11.33
C SER A 272 14.82 0.59 -11.70
N LEU A 273 13.58 1.01 -11.43
CA LEU A 273 12.35 0.34 -11.83
C LEU A 273 11.87 0.87 -13.18
N ASP A 274 11.06 0.07 -13.85
CA ASP A 274 10.42 0.43 -15.10
C ASP A 274 9.21 1.34 -14.83
N PRO A 275 8.98 2.35 -15.67
CA PRO A 275 7.84 3.26 -15.56
C PRO A 275 6.51 2.58 -15.89
N ASP A 276 5.42 3.13 -15.36
CA ASP A 276 4.03 2.66 -15.56
C ASP A 276 3.85 1.14 -15.39
N THR A 277 4.55 0.56 -14.41
CA THR A 277 4.62 -0.89 -14.19
C THR A 277 4.06 -1.22 -12.80
N ASP A 278 3.16 -2.20 -12.74
CA ASP A 278 2.68 -2.78 -11.48
C ASP A 278 3.75 -3.74 -10.93
N TYR A 279 4.14 -3.52 -9.68
CA TYR A 279 5.07 -4.38 -8.95
C TYR A 279 4.38 -5.02 -7.76
N ASP A 280 4.58 -6.33 -7.60
CA ASP A 280 4.25 -7.06 -6.39
C ASP A 280 5.46 -7.08 -5.46
N VAL A 281 5.27 -6.57 -4.25
CA VAL A 281 6.26 -6.50 -3.18
C VAL A 281 5.89 -7.50 -2.11
N GLU A 282 6.84 -8.31 -1.68
CA GLU A 282 6.71 -9.19 -0.52
C GLU A 282 7.78 -8.82 0.52
N LEU A 283 7.36 -8.60 1.76
CA LEU A 283 8.22 -8.46 2.94
C LEU A 283 8.06 -9.71 3.78
N VAL A 284 9.08 -10.57 3.80
CA VAL A 284 9.16 -11.77 4.63
C VAL A 284 10.05 -11.48 5.84
N PRO A 285 9.50 -11.39 7.06
CA PRO A 285 10.30 -11.29 8.27
C PRO A 285 10.72 -12.69 8.71
N GLU A 286 12.03 -12.93 8.75
CA GLU A 286 12.62 -14.18 9.20
C GLU A 286 13.07 -14.02 10.65
N SER A 287 12.24 -14.47 11.59
CA SER A 287 12.53 -14.39 13.02
C SER A 287 13.06 -15.70 13.59
N ASN A 288 13.92 -15.61 14.59
CA ASN A 288 14.39 -16.73 15.41
C ASN A 288 13.65 -16.86 16.76
N VAL A 289 12.67 -16.00 17.06
CA VAL A 289 11.95 -15.99 18.36
C VAL A 289 10.49 -16.44 18.22
N HIS A 290 9.77 -15.90 17.25
CA HIS A 290 8.36 -16.17 17.01
C HIS A 290 8.06 -15.93 15.53
N LEU A 291 7.09 -16.63 14.94
CA LEU A 291 6.76 -16.36 13.55
C LEU A 291 6.16 -14.96 13.38
N VAL A 292 6.62 -14.26 12.34
CA VAL A 292 6.00 -13.03 11.88
C VAL A 292 5.53 -13.22 10.44
N ARG A 293 4.27 -12.89 10.16
CA ARG A 293 3.65 -13.10 8.83
C ARG A 293 4.30 -12.23 7.75
N PRO A 294 4.51 -12.77 6.53
CA PRO A 294 4.86 -11.97 5.36
C PRO A 294 3.78 -10.93 5.02
N GLN A 295 4.22 -9.78 4.48
CA GLN A 295 3.36 -8.69 4.05
C GLN A 295 3.49 -8.44 2.55
N TYR A 296 2.38 -8.18 1.86
CA TYR A 296 2.30 -8.11 0.41
C TYR A 296 1.75 -6.78 -0.08
N LEU A 297 2.50 -6.00 -0.84
CA LEU A 297 2.02 -4.71 -1.33
C LEU A 297 2.14 -4.65 -2.85
N ARG A 298 1.05 -4.28 -3.53
CA ARG A 298 1.12 -3.91 -4.95
C ARG A 298 1.34 -2.42 -5.11
N VAL A 299 2.36 -2.04 -5.87
CA VAL A 299 2.73 -0.64 -6.12
C VAL A 299 2.88 -0.42 -7.63
N ARG A 300 2.18 0.57 -8.18
CA ARG A 300 2.36 1.01 -9.56
C ARG A 300 3.34 2.17 -9.64
N THR A 301 4.42 2.04 -10.40
CA THR A 301 5.32 3.17 -10.71
C THR A 301 4.61 4.20 -11.58
N LEU A 302 5.02 5.47 -11.49
CA LEU A 302 4.45 6.51 -12.34
C LEU A 302 4.92 6.34 -13.80
N PRO A 303 4.20 6.90 -14.78
CA PRO A 303 4.69 6.99 -16.15
C PRO A 303 6.00 7.79 -16.25
N GLU A 304 6.82 7.49 -17.26
CA GLU A 304 8.13 8.11 -17.46
C GLU A 304 8.04 9.63 -17.66
N GLU A 305 8.84 10.38 -16.91
CA GLU A 305 8.91 11.85 -17.00
C GLU A 305 10.04 12.29 -17.96
N ALA A 306 9.73 12.35 -19.25
CA ALA A 306 10.63 12.94 -20.23
C ALA A 306 10.56 14.48 -20.20
N GLY A 307 11.69 15.17 -20.21
CA GLY A 307 11.72 16.63 -20.26
C GLY A 307 11.35 17.19 -21.64
N PRO A 308 11.21 18.52 -21.80
CA PRO A 308 11.07 19.13 -23.11
C PRO A 308 12.36 18.93 -23.91
N GLU A 309 12.25 18.47 -25.15
CA GLU A 309 13.39 18.27 -26.04
C GLU A 309 13.44 19.33 -27.15
N ARG A 310 14.64 19.58 -27.68
CA ARG A 310 14.88 20.38 -28.90
C ARG A 310 14.10 21.70 -28.94
N ILE A 311 14.60 22.73 -28.25
CA ILE A 311 14.05 24.09 -28.38
C ILE A 311 14.39 24.66 -29.76
N VAL A 312 13.36 25.08 -30.50
CA VAL A 312 13.45 25.76 -31.79
C VAL A 312 12.98 27.21 -31.62
N ILE A 313 13.83 28.15 -32.01
CA ILE A 313 13.51 29.58 -32.07
C ILE A 313 13.13 29.94 -33.49
N SER A 314 11.97 30.55 -33.68
CA SER A 314 11.46 30.96 -35.00
C SER A 314 10.81 32.34 -34.95
N HIS A 315 10.50 32.91 -36.13
CA HIS A 315 9.77 34.19 -36.26
C HIS A 315 10.39 35.34 -35.43
N ALA A 316 11.72 35.43 -35.43
CA ALA A 316 12.44 36.47 -34.70
C ALA A 316 12.18 37.85 -35.34
N ARG A 317 11.63 38.77 -34.55
CA ARG A 317 11.41 40.18 -34.86
C ARG A 317 12.15 41.03 -33.84
N PRO A 318 12.34 42.34 -34.09
CA PRO A 318 13.09 43.20 -33.17
C PRO A 318 12.55 43.23 -31.74
N ARG A 319 11.27 42.89 -31.52
CA ARG A 319 10.64 42.89 -30.18
C ARG A 319 9.91 41.60 -29.80
N SER A 320 10.01 40.54 -30.61
CA SER A 320 9.30 39.29 -30.34
C SER A 320 9.99 38.08 -30.98
N LEU A 321 9.83 36.91 -30.38
CA LEU A 321 10.31 35.63 -30.96
C LEU A 321 9.40 34.49 -30.52
N ARG A 322 9.23 33.51 -31.41
CA ARG A 322 8.45 32.31 -31.13
C ARG A 322 9.38 31.21 -30.67
N VAL A 323 9.02 30.58 -29.56
CA VAL A 323 9.73 29.45 -28.96
C VAL A 323 8.82 28.23 -29.07
N SER A 324 9.35 27.15 -29.64
CA SER A 324 8.68 25.85 -29.71
C SER A 324 9.61 24.75 -29.25
N TRP A 325 9.08 23.68 -28.67
CA TRP A 325 9.84 22.52 -28.20
C TRP A 325 9.14 21.22 -28.61
N ALA A 326 9.88 20.12 -28.67
CA ALA A 326 9.28 18.81 -28.72
C ALA A 326 8.64 18.51 -27.35
N PRO A 327 7.37 18.07 -27.32
CA PRO A 327 6.69 17.77 -26.07
C PRO A 327 7.42 16.64 -25.33
N ALA A 328 7.30 16.68 -24.00
CA ALA A 328 7.67 15.57 -23.14
C ALA A 328 6.93 14.29 -23.60
N LEU A 329 7.63 13.16 -23.74
CA LEU A 329 6.98 11.85 -23.83
C LEU A 329 6.14 11.64 -22.55
N GLY A 330 4.85 11.31 -22.73
CA GLY A 330 3.89 11.19 -21.63
C GLY A 330 2.93 12.39 -21.52
N PRO A 331 1.91 12.51 -22.40
CA PRO A 331 0.93 13.60 -22.37
C PRO A 331 0.10 13.67 -21.08
N ALA A 332 0.13 12.64 -20.22
CA ALA A 332 -0.58 12.58 -18.94
C ALA A 332 0.25 13.03 -17.72
N ALA A 333 1.57 13.23 -17.86
CA ALA A 333 2.48 13.48 -16.73
C ALA A 333 2.77 14.96 -16.46
N VAL A 334 2.71 15.81 -17.50
CA VAL A 334 3.04 17.24 -17.41
C VAL A 334 1.80 18.05 -17.03
N LEU A 335 1.88 18.83 -15.95
CA LEU A 335 0.83 19.78 -15.55
C LEU A 335 0.86 21.06 -16.38
N GLY A 336 2.05 21.45 -16.84
CA GLY A 336 2.28 22.60 -17.71
C GLY A 336 3.77 22.83 -17.94
N TYR A 337 4.07 23.81 -18.79
CA TYR A 337 5.42 24.31 -19.01
C TYR A 337 5.53 25.74 -18.49
N HIS A 338 6.69 26.12 -17.97
CA HIS A 338 7.04 27.52 -17.75
C HIS A 338 8.25 27.88 -18.60
N VAL A 339 8.15 28.98 -19.34
CA VAL A 339 9.20 29.51 -20.20
C VAL A 339 9.76 30.77 -19.56
N GLN A 340 11.02 30.71 -19.14
CA GLN A 340 11.75 31.83 -18.58
C GLN A 340 12.71 32.40 -19.63
N PHE A 341 12.76 33.71 -19.78
CA PHE A 341 13.66 34.35 -20.74
C PHE A 341 14.24 35.67 -20.21
N GLY A 342 15.51 35.93 -20.47
CA GLY A 342 16.17 37.16 -20.04
C GLY A 342 17.43 37.49 -20.86
N PRO A 343 17.89 38.75 -20.88
CA PRO A 343 19.11 39.14 -21.60
C PRO A 343 20.33 38.42 -21.05
N LEU A 344 21.19 37.89 -21.93
CA LEU A 344 22.41 37.18 -21.55
C LEU A 344 23.44 38.05 -20.82
N LEU A 345 23.44 39.35 -21.09
CA LEU A 345 24.38 40.33 -20.53
C LEU A 345 23.94 40.88 -19.16
N GLY A 346 22.97 40.25 -18.52
CA GLY A 346 22.43 40.66 -17.22
C GLY A 346 21.22 41.57 -17.37
N GLY A 347 20.08 41.09 -16.90
CA GLY A 347 18.80 41.79 -16.92
C GLY A 347 17.71 40.97 -16.22
N ALA A 348 16.55 41.57 -15.97
CA ALA A 348 15.43 40.87 -15.35
C ALA A 348 14.91 39.75 -16.27
N ALA A 349 14.82 38.53 -15.76
CA ALA A 349 14.19 37.42 -16.47
C ALA A 349 12.67 37.51 -16.32
N GLN A 350 11.96 37.32 -17.43
CA GLN A 350 10.51 37.23 -17.49
C GLN A 350 10.09 35.77 -17.58
N ARG A 351 8.91 35.44 -17.05
CA ARG A 351 8.35 34.08 -17.04
C ARG A 351 6.99 34.07 -17.72
N VAL A 352 6.74 33.05 -18.52
CA VAL A 352 5.45 32.79 -19.20
C VAL A 352 5.02 31.36 -18.89
N GLU A 353 3.80 31.19 -18.42
CA GLU A 353 3.20 29.87 -18.21
C GLU A 353 2.50 29.39 -19.49
N VAL A 354 2.67 28.11 -19.81
CA VAL A 354 2.14 27.47 -21.01
C VAL A 354 1.43 26.18 -20.59
N PRO A 355 0.13 26.01 -20.92
CA PRO A 355 -0.62 24.80 -20.56
C PRO A 355 -0.03 23.52 -21.18
N ALA A 356 -0.22 22.36 -20.53
CA ALA A 356 0.32 21.05 -20.94
C ALA A 356 -0.01 20.63 -22.39
N GLY A 357 -1.11 21.13 -22.97
CA GLY A 357 -1.51 20.87 -24.36
C GLY A 357 -0.85 21.76 -25.42
N ARG A 358 0.03 22.69 -25.03
CA ARG A 358 0.73 23.60 -25.96
C ARG A 358 2.24 23.42 -25.85
N ASN A 359 2.89 23.28 -27.00
CA ASN A 359 4.34 23.11 -27.14
C ASN A 359 5.03 24.32 -27.77
N SER A 360 4.34 25.46 -27.81
CA SER A 360 4.91 26.72 -28.31
C SER A 360 4.30 27.94 -27.63
N THR A 361 5.11 28.99 -27.53
CA THR A 361 4.69 30.31 -27.04
C THR A 361 5.42 31.43 -27.79
N THR A 362 4.85 32.62 -27.79
CA THR A 362 5.48 33.81 -28.39
C THR A 362 5.91 34.77 -27.29
N LEU A 363 7.20 35.02 -27.20
CA LEU A 363 7.79 35.97 -26.26
C LEU A 363 7.70 37.37 -26.89
N GLN A 364 7.24 38.35 -26.10
CA GLN A 364 7.04 39.74 -26.52
C GLN A 364 7.76 40.69 -25.55
N GLY A 365 7.91 41.95 -25.95
CA GLY A 365 8.53 42.98 -25.10
C GLY A 365 10.05 42.92 -25.08
N LEU A 366 10.67 42.33 -26.11
CA LEU A 366 12.12 42.19 -26.21
C LEU A 366 12.78 43.46 -26.75
N ALA A 367 14.04 43.67 -26.41
CA ALA A 367 14.89 44.71 -26.93
C ALA A 367 15.52 44.23 -28.26
N PRO A 368 15.53 45.07 -29.32
CA PRO A 368 16.21 44.75 -30.58
C PRO A 368 17.71 44.50 -30.40
N GLY A 369 18.30 43.69 -31.29
CA GLY A 369 19.75 43.42 -31.30
C GLY A 369 20.29 42.75 -30.03
N THR A 370 19.41 42.17 -29.20
CA THR A 370 19.76 41.64 -27.88
C THR A 370 19.71 40.10 -27.89
N ALA A 371 20.72 39.48 -27.27
CA ALA A 371 20.79 38.04 -27.06
C ALA A 371 20.11 37.64 -25.75
N TYR A 372 19.21 36.67 -25.82
CA TYR A 372 18.40 36.15 -24.73
C TYR A 372 18.76 34.69 -24.44
N LEU A 373 18.72 34.31 -23.16
CA LEU A 373 18.67 32.91 -22.74
C LEU A 373 17.21 32.56 -22.49
N VAL A 374 16.73 31.49 -23.14
CA VAL A 374 15.37 30.98 -23.00
C VAL A 374 15.45 29.60 -22.36
N THR A 375 14.78 29.41 -21.22
CA THR A 375 14.70 28.15 -20.50
C THR A 375 13.26 27.68 -20.48
N VAL A 376 12.99 26.51 -21.04
CA VAL A 376 11.69 25.84 -21.01
C VAL A 376 11.75 24.76 -19.95
N THR A 377 10.88 24.85 -18.95
CA THR A 377 10.79 23.88 -17.86
C THR A 377 9.43 23.20 -17.87
N ALA A 378 9.41 21.87 -17.88
CA ALA A 378 8.21 21.08 -17.66
C ALA A 378 8.00 20.86 -16.16
N ALA A 379 6.79 21.12 -15.68
CA ALA A 379 6.36 20.80 -14.33
C ALA A 379 5.51 19.53 -14.35
N PHE A 380 5.91 18.53 -13.56
CA PHE A 380 5.22 17.24 -13.50
C PHE A 380 4.34 17.14 -12.25
N ARG A 381 3.35 16.23 -12.28
CA ARG A 381 2.48 15.98 -11.11
C ARG A 381 3.26 15.49 -9.88
N SER A 382 4.42 14.88 -10.08
CA SER A 382 5.34 14.46 -9.01
C SER A 382 5.99 15.62 -8.24
N GLY A 383 5.85 16.87 -8.71
CA GLY A 383 6.54 18.03 -8.16
C GLY A 383 7.99 18.18 -8.65
N ARG A 384 8.48 17.27 -9.50
CA ARG A 384 9.76 17.43 -10.19
C ARG A 384 9.63 18.39 -11.37
N GLU A 385 10.74 19.00 -11.74
CA GLU A 385 10.85 19.90 -12.89
C GLU A 385 12.01 19.47 -13.79
N ARG A 386 11.82 19.51 -15.12
CA ARG A 386 12.91 19.30 -16.09
C ARG A 386 13.01 20.47 -17.03
N ALA A 387 14.20 21.07 -17.11
CA ALA A 387 14.45 22.26 -17.90
C ALA A 387 15.41 22.00 -19.07
N LEU A 388 15.15 22.68 -20.18
CA LEU A 388 16.06 22.78 -21.32
C LEU A 388 16.27 24.26 -21.63
N SER A 389 17.49 24.66 -21.96
CA SER A 389 17.82 26.05 -22.28
C SER A 389 18.34 26.20 -23.70
N ALA A 390 18.03 27.32 -24.33
CA ALA A 390 18.51 27.70 -25.65
C ALA A 390 18.83 29.20 -25.71
N LYS A 391 19.80 29.55 -26.55
CA LYS A 391 20.14 30.95 -26.85
C LYS A 391 19.30 31.45 -28.02
N ALA A 392 18.75 32.65 -27.90
CA ALA A 392 17.98 33.33 -28.94
C ALA A 392 18.53 34.75 -29.17
N CYS A 393 18.47 35.26 -30.40
CA CYS A 393 18.86 36.64 -30.71
C CYS A 393 17.71 37.35 -31.42
N THR A 394 17.41 38.59 -31.03
CA THR A 394 16.50 39.45 -31.78
C THR A 394 17.27 40.19 -32.88
N PRO A 395 16.67 40.37 -34.07
CA PRO A 395 17.27 41.22 -35.10
C PRO A 395 17.24 42.70 -34.70
N ASP A 396 18.07 43.50 -35.35
CA ASP A 396 18.10 44.95 -35.16
C ASP A 396 16.77 45.60 -35.59
N GLY A 397 16.37 46.67 -34.90
CA GLY A 397 15.17 47.44 -35.26
C GLY A 397 15.34 48.12 -36.62
N GLU A 398 14.30 48.13 -37.45
CA GLU A 398 14.33 48.82 -38.73
C GLU A 398 14.82 50.27 -38.54
N ARG A 399 15.99 50.58 -39.14
CA ARG A 399 16.39 51.98 -39.33
C ARG A 399 15.34 52.61 -40.23
N SER A 400 14.70 53.67 -39.74
CA SER A 400 13.79 54.51 -40.51
C SER A 400 14.41 54.81 -41.88
N ARG A 401 13.78 54.32 -42.96
CA ARG A 401 14.20 54.61 -44.33
C ARG A 401 14.06 56.10 -44.54
N ALA A 402 15.19 56.81 -44.71
CA ALA A 402 15.17 58.19 -45.19
C ALA A 402 14.38 58.26 -46.53
N PRO A 403 13.62 59.33 -46.80
CA PRO A 403 12.86 59.44 -48.04
C PRO A 403 13.80 59.41 -49.24
N ARG A 404 13.47 58.61 -50.27
CA ARG A 404 14.18 58.65 -51.56
C ARG A 404 14.01 60.04 -52.18
N PRO A 405 15.08 60.67 -52.71
CA PRO A 405 14.93 61.90 -53.50
C PRO A 405 14.15 61.59 -54.79
N GLN A 406 13.20 62.46 -55.13
CA GLN A 406 12.43 62.40 -56.37
C GLN A 406 13.35 62.63 -57.59
N PRO A 407 13.13 61.92 -58.71
CA PRO A 407 13.87 62.15 -59.95
C PRO A 407 13.44 63.47 -60.63
N PRO A 408 14.33 64.17 -61.35
CA PRO A 408 14.02 65.42 -62.03
C PRO A 408 13.02 65.18 -63.17
N GLY A 409 12.00 66.04 -63.24
CA GLY A 409 10.94 65.98 -64.25
C GLY A 409 11.48 66.16 -65.66
N ALA A 410 11.08 65.26 -66.56
CA ALA A 410 11.26 65.42 -67.99
C ALA A 410 10.38 66.58 -68.48
N GLY A 411 11.03 67.67 -68.90
CA GLY A 411 10.39 68.76 -69.62
C GLY A 411 9.85 68.27 -70.96
N GLY A 412 8.57 68.53 -71.19
CA GLY A 412 7.90 68.26 -72.47
C GLY A 412 8.46 69.11 -73.60
N ARG A 413 8.51 68.50 -74.79
CA ARG A 413 8.51 69.18 -76.08
C ARG A 413 7.43 68.51 -76.95
N GLU A 414 6.40 69.26 -77.26
CA GLU A 414 5.61 69.20 -78.50
C GLU A 414 5.77 70.57 -79.19
N PRO A 415 5.50 70.71 -80.49
CA PRO A 415 5.36 69.71 -81.55
C PRO A 415 6.55 69.70 -82.54
#